data_AF-A0A0L0H4N5-F1
#
_entry.id   AF-A0A0L0H4N5-F1
#
_cell.length_a   1.000
_cell.length_b   1.000
_cell.length_c   1.000
_cell.angle_alpha   90.00
_cell.angle_beta   90.00
_cell.angle_gamma   90.00
#
_symmetry.space_group_name_H-M   'P 1'
#
loop_
_entity.id
_entity.type
_entity.pdbx_description
1 polymer ?
#
loop_
_entity_poly.entity_id
_entity_poly.type
_entity_poly.pdbx_seq_one_letter_code
_entity_poly.pdbx_strand_id
1 'polypeptide(L)'
;MASKPSLTLIVAALANGGIGVNGSLPWRLPGDMRFFQQVTTFLGRRPDSAFPDDDEPLHDESDKNYRPMNVTIMGRKTWESIPPKFRPLKGRINIVLSSREDVRKDVISQSTPEAPTYAFSALDAALSNVGTIAHTNIFIIGGAQLYATALSHPLCQRIFLTSVQSPTAIECDAFFPSIPKDKFQIASPGELRRIAGSKCPSGTQSEKGFTYEFQLWTRISPSLAKGE
;
A
#
# COMPACT_ATOMS: atom_id res chain seq x y z
N MET A 1 2.35 -19.31 -17.94
CA MET A 1 2.69 -17.86 -18.06
C MET A 1 2.64 -17.28 -16.66
N ALA A 2 3.72 -16.64 -16.18
CA ALA A 2 3.70 -16.00 -14.87
C ALA A 2 2.59 -14.93 -14.85
N SER A 3 1.75 -14.92 -13.81
CA SER A 3 0.74 -13.87 -13.61
C SER A 3 1.43 -12.51 -13.61
N LYS A 4 0.95 -11.56 -14.43
CA LYS A 4 1.45 -10.18 -14.36
C LYS A 4 1.24 -9.64 -12.94
N PRO A 5 2.20 -8.87 -12.38
CA PRO A 5 2.06 -8.34 -11.04
C PRO A 5 0.90 -7.34 -10.96
N SER A 6 0.14 -7.37 -9.87
CA SER A 6 -0.93 -6.39 -9.60
C SER A 6 -0.46 -5.32 -8.62
N LEU A 7 -0.74 -4.05 -8.93
CA LEU A 7 -0.51 -2.93 -8.03
C LEU A 7 -1.73 -2.67 -7.15
N THR A 8 -1.46 -2.45 -5.87
CA THR A 8 -2.42 -1.99 -4.88
C THR A 8 -1.96 -0.65 -4.32
N LEU A 9 -2.78 0.39 -4.40
CA LEU A 9 -2.50 1.65 -3.71
C LEU A 9 -3.02 1.52 -2.26
N ILE A 10 -2.33 2.11 -1.30
CA ILE A 10 -2.84 2.27 0.08
C ILE A 10 -2.62 3.71 0.52
N VAL A 11 -3.69 4.37 0.97
CA VAL A 11 -3.70 5.80 1.28
C VAL A 11 -4.77 6.14 2.30
N ALA A 12 -4.50 7.10 3.18
CA ALA A 12 -5.51 7.79 3.97
C ALA A 12 -5.70 9.21 3.42
N ALA A 13 -6.94 9.60 3.13
CA ALA A 13 -7.23 10.90 2.51
C ALA A 13 -8.49 11.54 3.10
N LEU A 14 -8.50 12.86 3.17
CA LEU A 14 -9.70 13.65 3.47
C LEU A 14 -10.73 13.54 2.34
N ALA A 15 -11.97 13.96 2.61
CA ALA A 15 -13.03 14.02 1.60
C ALA A 15 -12.68 14.84 0.34
N ASN A 16 -11.81 15.85 0.46
CA ASN A 16 -11.29 16.64 -0.66
C ASN A 16 -10.04 16.03 -1.32
N GLY A 17 -9.63 14.82 -0.92
CA GLY A 17 -8.42 14.15 -1.37
C GLY A 17 -7.14 14.57 -0.67
N GLY A 18 -7.18 15.47 0.32
CA GLY A 18 -5.98 15.92 1.04
C GLY A 18 -5.28 14.78 1.79
N ILE A 19 -3.96 14.64 1.59
CA ILE A 19 -3.15 13.57 2.20
C ILE A 19 -1.92 14.09 2.95
N GLY A 20 -1.60 15.37 2.85
CA GLY A 20 -0.40 15.91 3.47
C GLY A 20 -0.35 17.43 3.49
N VAL A 21 0.45 17.91 4.44
CA VAL A 21 0.81 19.32 4.61
C VAL A 21 2.28 19.37 5.02
N ASN A 22 3.10 20.19 4.34
CA ASN A 22 4.52 20.37 4.62
C ASN A 22 5.30 19.05 4.73
N GLY A 23 4.95 18.06 3.91
CA GLY A 23 5.61 16.74 3.89
C GLY A 23 5.23 15.78 5.02
N SER A 24 4.22 16.11 5.84
CA SER A 24 3.71 15.25 6.92
C SER A 24 2.22 14.96 6.74
N LEU A 25 1.72 13.90 7.40
CA LEU A 25 0.29 13.67 7.51
C LEU A 25 -0.36 14.79 8.36
N PRO A 26 -1.55 15.30 8.00
CA PRO A 26 -2.20 16.36 8.77
C PRO A 26 -2.84 15.87 10.08
N TRP A 27 -2.79 14.56 10.35
CA TRP A 27 -3.38 13.91 11.50
C TRP A 27 -2.44 12.86 12.08
N ARG A 28 -2.80 12.37 13.27
CA ARG A 28 -2.16 11.22 13.91
C ARG A 28 -3.19 10.20 14.35
N LEU A 29 -3.49 9.26 13.47
CA LEU A 29 -4.49 8.18 13.65
C LEU A 29 -3.79 6.82 13.81
N PRO A 30 -3.42 6.42 15.04
CA PRO A 30 -2.86 5.10 15.32
C PRO A 30 -3.68 3.92 14.77
N GLY A 31 -5.02 4.00 14.74
CA GLY A 31 -5.86 2.94 14.15
C GLY A 31 -5.58 2.73 12.66
N ASP A 32 -5.53 3.81 11.89
CA ASP A 32 -5.14 3.78 10.47
C ASP A 32 -3.70 3.26 10.27
N MET A 33 -2.76 3.69 11.11
CA MET A 33 -1.37 3.19 11.02
C MET A 33 -1.27 1.68 11.30
N ARG A 34 -2.05 1.14 12.24
CA ARG A 34 -2.14 -0.32 12.47
C ARG A 34 -2.71 -1.04 11.26
N PHE A 35 -3.77 -0.50 10.65
CA PHE A 35 -4.34 -1.04 9.43
C PHE A 35 -3.33 -1.06 8.28
N PHE A 36 -2.62 0.06 8.05
CA PHE A 36 -1.53 0.14 7.07
C PHE A 36 -0.47 -0.92 7.29
N GLN A 37 0.01 -1.08 8.53
CA GLN A 37 1.00 -2.10 8.87
C GLN A 37 0.47 -3.49 8.56
N GLN A 38 -0.71 -3.83 9.08
CA GLN A 38 -1.34 -5.13 8.86
C GLN A 38 -1.48 -5.45 7.36
N VAL A 39 -2.10 -4.57 6.58
CA VAL A 39 -2.35 -4.81 5.15
C VAL A 39 -1.05 -4.95 4.37
N THR A 40 -0.06 -4.12 4.66
CA THR A 40 1.22 -4.15 3.92
C THR A 40 2.13 -5.29 4.36
N THR A 41 1.88 -5.96 5.48
CA THR A 41 2.63 -7.17 5.90
C THR A 41 1.86 -8.47 5.68
N PHE A 42 0.54 -8.43 5.56
CA PHE A 42 -0.30 -9.61 5.40
C PHE A 42 -0.10 -10.26 4.02
N LEU A 43 0.19 -11.56 4.00
CA LEU A 43 0.50 -12.32 2.78
C LEU A 43 -0.72 -13.08 2.21
N GLY A 44 -1.89 -12.97 2.83
CA GLY A 44 -3.10 -13.70 2.42
C GLY A 44 -3.25 -15.06 3.10
N ARG A 45 -4.39 -15.75 2.85
CA ARG A 45 -4.63 -17.13 3.28
C ARG A 45 -3.99 -18.11 2.28
N ARG A 46 -3.42 -19.22 2.77
CA ARG A 46 -3.13 -20.38 1.89
C ARG A 46 -4.47 -21.00 1.44
N PRO A 47 -4.67 -21.30 0.15
CA PRO A 47 -5.88 -22.00 -0.33
C PRO A 47 -6.14 -23.34 0.37
N ASP A 48 -5.11 -23.92 0.98
CA ASP A 48 -5.00 -25.28 1.46
C ASP A 48 -4.66 -25.38 2.97
N SER A 49 -4.69 -24.27 3.73
CA SER A 49 -4.58 -24.37 5.20
C SER A 49 -5.94 -24.75 5.81
N ALA A 50 -6.01 -25.93 6.43
CA ALA A 50 -7.18 -26.40 7.17
C ALA A 50 -7.51 -25.57 8.42
N PHE A 51 -6.65 -24.63 8.80
CA PHE A 51 -6.83 -23.74 9.94
C PHE A 51 -7.28 -22.34 9.49
N PRO A 52 -8.40 -21.83 10.03
CA PRO A 52 -8.82 -20.46 9.80
C PRO A 52 -7.98 -19.52 10.67
N ASP A 53 -7.27 -18.60 10.02
CA ASP A 53 -6.60 -17.45 10.64
C ASP A 53 -5.30 -17.74 11.42
N ASP A 54 -4.45 -18.65 10.93
CA ASP A 54 -3.06 -18.68 11.39
C ASP A 54 -2.28 -17.52 10.74
N ASP A 55 -2.06 -16.46 11.53
CA ASP A 55 -1.03 -15.43 11.33
C ASP A 55 0.41 -16.03 11.44
N GLU A 56 0.58 -17.34 11.26
CA GLU A 56 1.88 -18.02 11.29
C GLU A 56 2.65 -17.74 9.99
N PRO A 57 3.90 -17.24 10.07
CA PRO A 57 4.69 -17.00 8.89
C PRO A 57 4.92 -18.30 8.11
N LEU A 58 4.90 -18.15 6.78
CA LEU A 58 5.29 -19.16 5.80
C LEU A 58 6.75 -19.60 6.03
N HIS A 59 6.99 -20.49 6.99
CA HIS A 59 8.27 -21.16 7.14
C HIS A 59 8.21 -22.49 6.43
N ASP A 60 8.87 -22.55 5.28
CA ASP A 60 9.42 -23.79 4.78
C ASP A 60 10.72 -24.04 5.57
N GLU A 61 10.71 -25.05 6.45
CA GLU A 61 11.85 -25.47 7.27
C GLU A 61 13.10 -25.83 6.42
N SER A 62 12.94 -26.01 5.10
CA SER A 62 14.02 -26.40 4.18
C SER A 62 14.88 -25.24 3.66
N ASP A 63 14.40 -23.99 3.72
CA ASP A 63 15.19 -22.79 3.40
C ASP A 63 15.03 -21.72 4.49
N LYS A 64 15.83 -21.86 5.54
CA LYS A 64 15.81 -21.00 6.75
C LYS A 64 16.04 -19.51 6.46
N ASN A 65 16.38 -19.12 5.23
CA ASN A 65 16.70 -17.76 4.83
C ASN A 65 15.65 -17.05 3.97
N TYR A 66 14.61 -17.74 3.48
CA TYR A 66 13.65 -17.14 2.55
C TYR A 66 12.24 -17.01 3.15
N ARG A 67 11.86 -15.79 3.55
CA ARG A 67 10.47 -15.45 3.89
C ARG A 67 9.86 -14.60 2.77
N PRO A 68 8.76 -15.03 2.12
CA PRO A 68 8.07 -14.18 1.16
C PRO A 68 7.59 -12.90 1.85
N MET A 69 7.81 -11.77 1.20
CA MET A 69 7.42 -10.45 1.69
C MET A 69 6.54 -9.74 0.67
N ASN A 70 5.72 -8.81 1.14
CA ASN A 70 5.13 -7.81 0.27
C ASN A 70 6.16 -6.74 -0.09
N VAL A 71 5.99 -6.13 -1.26
CA VAL A 71 6.76 -4.98 -1.72
C VAL A 71 5.99 -3.70 -1.39
N THR A 72 6.70 -2.71 -0.87
CA THR A 72 6.21 -1.34 -0.71
C THR A 72 7.05 -0.41 -1.58
N ILE A 73 6.38 0.37 -2.44
CA ILE A 73 7.01 1.35 -3.32
C ILE A 73 6.58 2.74 -2.88
N MET A 74 7.55 3.63 -2.68
CA MET A 74 7.32 5.01 -2.28
C MET A 74 8.22 5.99 -3.00
N GLY A 75 7.79 7.25 -3.09
CA GLY A 75 8.64 8.34 -3.53
C GLY A 75 9.62 8.81 -2.46
N ARG A 76 10.71 9.44 -2.89
CA ARG A 76 11.76 10.01 -2.03
C ARG A 76 11.23 10.89 -0.89
N LYS A 77 10.27 11.79 -1.14
CA LYS A 77 9.68 12.66 -0.09
C LYS A 77 8.97 11.85 0.99
N THR A 78 8.26 10.79 0.61
CA THR A 78 7.58 9.88 1.56
C THR A 78 8.61 9.13 2.39
N TRP A 79 9.66 8.60 1.77
CA TRP A 79 10.78 7.97 2.48
C TRP A 79 11.42 8.92 3.51
N GLU A 80 11.68 10.17 3.11
CA GLU A 80 12.27 11.20 3.97
C GLU A 80 11.36 11.57 5.16
N SER A 81 10.04 11.53 4.98
CA SER A 81 9.05 11.84 6.02
C SER A 81 8.93 10.76 7.10
N ILE A 82 9.31 9.51 6.79
CA ILE A 82 9.27 8.41 7.77
C ILE A 82 10.42 8.61 8.77
N PRO A 83 10.14 8.67 10.09
CA PRO A 83 11.18 8.84 11.09
C PRO A 83 12.27 7.74 10.96
N PRO A 84 13.57 8.07 11.11
CA PRO A 84 14.66 7.12 10.90
C PRO A 84 14.52 5.80 11.65
N LYS A 85 13.97 5.80 12.87
CA LYS A 85 13.74 4.59 13.67
C LYS A 85 12.67 3.63 13.11
N PHE A 86 11.86 4.10 12.16
CA PHE A 86 10.76 3.34 11.55
C PHE A 86 11.01 3.03 10.07
N ARG A 87 12.11 3.49 9.46
CA ARG A 87 12.53 3.11 8.11
C ARG A 87 13.87 2.36 8.14
N PRO A 88 14.11 1.41 7.22
CA PRO A 88 13.13 0.82 6.30
C PRO A 88 11.99 0.10 7.04
N LEU A 89 10.86 -0.06 6.35
CA LEU A 89 9.67 -0.69 6.93
C LEU A 89 9.91 -2.20 7.10
N LYS A 90 10.11 -2.64 8.35
CA LYS A 90 10.36 -4.05 8.69
C LYS A 90 9.26 -4.99 8.17
N GLY A 91 9.66 -6.21 7.81
CA GLY A 91 8.80 -7.28 7.28
C GLY A 91 8.35 -7.10 5.84
N ARG A 92 8.95 -6.13 5.12
CA ARG A 92 8.59 -5.75 3.75
C ARG A 92 9.85 -5.47 2.94
N ILE A 93 9.75 -5.71 1.64
CA ILE A 93 10.70 -5.17 0.68
C ILE A 93 10.35 -3.69 0.47
N ASN A 94 11.31 -2.80 0.66
CA ASN A 94 11.17 -1.36 0.54
C ASN A 94 11.78 -0.90 -0.78
N ILE A 95 11.03 -0.19 -1.60
CA ILE A 95 11.51 0.40 -2.85
C ILE A 95 11.28 1.89 -2.83
N VAL A 96 12.36 2.66 -2.99
CA VAL A 96 12.29 4.12 -3.04
C VAL A 96 12.57 4.63 -4.45
N LEU A 97 11.69 5.48 -4.95
CA LEU A 97 11.83 6.11 -6.26
C LEU A 97 12.47 7.50 -6.12
N SER A 98 13.59 7.70 -6.81
CA SER A 98 14.31 8.98 -6.86
C SER A 98 15.11 9.11 -8.15
N SER A 99 15.01 10.26 -8.82
CA SER A 99 15.87 10.60 -9.96
C SER A 99 17.33 10.86 -9.54
N ARG A 100 17.55 11.25 -8.28
CA ARG A 100 18.86 11.55 -7.67
C ARG A 100 19.63 10.29 -7.31
N GLU A 101 20.83 10.13 -7.87
CA GLU A 101 21.67 8.94 -7.64
C GLU A 101 22.22 8.85 -6.22
N ASP A 102 22.63 9.98 -5.64
CA ASP A 102 23.11 10.06 -4.25
C ASP A 102 22.05 9.56 -3.27
N VAL A 103 20.78 9.95 -3.47
CA VAL A 103 19.64 9.45 -2.68
C VAL A 103 19.45 7.95 -2.87
N ARG A 104 19.57 7.43 -4.10
CA ARG A 104 19.42 5.98 -4.34
C ARG A 104 20.48 5.18 -3.60
N LYS A 105 21.73 5.66 -3.57
CA LYS A 105 22.84 5.03 -2.83
C LYS A 105 22.59 5.04 -1.32
N ASP A 106 22.16 6.17 -0.76
CA ASP A 106 21.80 6.31 0.66
C ASP A 106 20.67 5.33 1.06
N VAL A 107 19.62 5.23 0.25
CA VAL A 107 18.52 4.30 0.47
C VAL A 107 19.01 2.84 0.49
N ILE A 108 19.82 2.44 -0.49
CA ILE A 108 20.34 1.07 -0.58
C ILE A 108 21.24 0.76 0.62
N SER A 109 22.01 1.73 1.12
CA SER A 109 22.87 1.56 2.30
C SER A 109 22.11 1.25 3.59
N GLN A 110 20.80 1.53 3.64
CA GLN A 110 19.93 1.29 4.80
C GLN A 110 19.24 -0.10 4.75
N SER A 111 19.54 -0.93 3.75
CA SER A 111 18.96 -2.27 3.61
C SER A 111 19.36 -3.21 4.75
N THR A 112 18.40 -3.97 5.29
CA THR A 112 18.65 -5.03 6.29
C THR A 112 17.98 -6.36 5.86
N PRO A 113 18.35 -7.51 6.44
CA PRO A 113 17.68 -8.78 6.16
C PRO A 113 16.16 -8.76 6.43
N GLU A 114 15.72 -8.07 7.49
CA GLU A 114 14.31 -7.95 7.86
C GLU A 114 13.56 -6.87 7.06
N ALA A 115 14.28 -6.05 6.31
CA ALA A 115 13.75 -4.95 5.52
C ALA A 115 14.60 -4.69 4.27
N PRO A 116 14.63 -5.63 3.31
CA PRO A 116 15.42 -5.46 2.08
C PRO A 116 15.02 -4.18 1.36
N THR A 117 16.00 -3.37 0.98
CA THR A 117 15.76 -2.03 0.44
C THR A 117 16.43 -1.83 -0.91
N TYR A 118 15.65 -1.38 -1.89
CA TYR A 118 16.08 -1.10 -3.25
C TYR A 118 15.69 0.33 -3.65
N ALA A 119 16.35 0.86 -4.68
CA ALA A 119 16.02 2.18 -5.19
C ALA A 119 16.10 2.23 -6.72
N PHE A 120 15.12 2.89 -7.35
CA PHE A 120 15.02 3.04 -8.80
C PHE A 120 14.71 4.48 -9.18
N SER A 121 14.94 4.84 -10.44
CA SER A 121 14.66 6.18 -10.95
C SER A 121 13.17 6.45 -11.19
N ALA A 122 12.39 5.41 -11.50
CA ALA A 122 10.98 5.50 -11.87
C ALA A 122 10.21 4.22 -11.55
N LEU A 123 8.87 4.30 -11.59
CA LEU A 123 7.98 3.18 -11.30
C LEU A 123 8.20 2.00 -12.26
N ASP A 124 8.29 2.24 -13.57
CA ASP A 124 8.45 1.17 -14.56
C ASP A 124 9.77 0.41 -14.40
N ALA A 125 10.85 1.13 -14.03
CA ALA A 125 12.13 0.52 -13.71
C ALA A 125 12.01 -0.38 -12.47
N ALA A 126 11.29 0.06 -11.43
CA ALA A 126 11.03 -0.77 -10.26
C ALA A 126 10.21 -2.02 -10.62
N LEU A 127 9.13 -1.88 -11.40
CA LEU A 127 8.26 -3.00 -11.77
C LEU A 127 8.96 -4.04 -12.64
N SER A 128 9.86 -3.60 -13.51
CA SER A 128 10.68 -4.50 -14.35
C SER A 128 11.64 -5.36 -13.52
N ASN A 129 12.13 -4.83 -12.40
CA ASN A 129 13.06 -5.54 -11.50
C ASN A 129 12.34 -6.31 -10.39
N VAL A 130 11.17 -5.87 -9.94
CA VAL A 130 10.39 -6.58 -8.91
C VAL A 130 9.95 -7.97 -9.40
N GLY A 131 9.74 -8.15 -10.70
CA GLY A 131 9.44 -9.47 -11.29
C GLY A 131 10.54 -10.52 -11.09
N THR A 132 11.78 -10.12 -10.78
CA THR A 132 12.89 -11.04 -10.48
C THR A 132 13.06 -11.31 -8.99
N ILE A 133 12.31 -10.61 -8.14
CA ILE A 133 12.33 -10.77 -6.68
C ILE A 133 11.06 -11.54 -6.32
N ALA A 134 11.18 -12.65 -5.59
CA ALA A 134 9.99 -13.36 -5.17
C ALA A 134 9.23 -12.51 -4.11
N HIS A 135 7.93 -12.31 -4.36
CA HIS A 135 7.08 -11.42 -3.56
C HIS A 135 5.61 -11.84 -3.69
N THR A 136 4.77 -11.38 -2.76
CA THR A 136 3.34 -11.70 -2.75
C THR A 136 2.49 -10.59 -3.38
N ASN A 137 2.58 -9.37 -2.85
CA ASN A 137 1.83 -8.21 -3.33
C ASN A 137 2.74 -6.99 -3.50
N ILE A 138 2.35 -6.06 -4.39
CA ILE A 138 3.02 -4.76 -4.57
C ILE A 138 2.09 -3.65 -4.09
N PHE A 139 2.54 -2.89 -3.09
CA PHE A 139 1.85 -1.74 -2.54
C PHE A 139 2.52 -0.44 -2.95
N ILE A 140 1.74 0.50 -3.48
CA ILE A 140 2.14 1.89 -3.65
C ILE A 140 1.68 2.66 -2.41
N ILE A 141 2.63 3.21 -1.65
CA ILE A 141 2.37 3.85 -0.35
C ILE A 141 2.56 5.38 -0.39
N GLY A 142 2.66 5.94 -1.59
CA GLY A 142 2.71 7.38 -1.83
C GLY A 142 4.07 7.92 -2.26
N GLY A 143 4.26 9.24 -2.41
CA GLY A 143 3.28 10.31 -2.16
C GLY A 143 2.45 10.69 -3.39
N ALA A 144 1.86 11.89 -3.36
CA ALA A 144 0.91 12.41 -4.35
C ALA A 144 1.29 12.15 -5.82
N GLN A 145 2.52 12.48 -6.23
CA GLN A 145 3.00 12.27 -7.60
C GLN A 145 3.04 10.79 -8.00
N LEU A 146 3.48 9.92 -7.08
CA LEU A 146 3.52 8.48 -7.33
C LEU A 146 2.11 7.90 -7.37
N TYR A 147 1.20 8.36 -6.50
CA TYR A 147 -0.21 7.94 -6.55
C TYR A 147 -0.85 8.29 -7.89
N ALA A 148 -0.67 9.51 -8.42
CA ALA A 148 -1.20 9.90 -9.73
C ALA A 148 -0.68 8.99 -10.86
N THR A 149 0.62 8.70 -10.84
CA THR A 149 1.27 7.82 -11.82
C THR A 149 0.73 6.39 -11.70
N ALA A 150 0.67 5.86 -10.48
CA ALA A 150 0.24 4.48 -10.22
C ALA A 150 -1.24 4.25 -10.49
N LEU A 151 -2.13 5.20 -10.13
CA LEU A 151 -3.57 5.09 -10.38
C LEU A 151 -3.90 4.99 -11.86
N SER A 152 -3.11 5.69 -12.70
CA SER A 152 -3.26 5.65 -14.16
C SER A 152 -2.63 4.40 -14.79
N HIS A 153 -1.85 3.64 -14.03
CA HIS A 153 -1.10 2.50 -14.54
C HIS A 153 -2.00 1.28 -14.78
N PRO A 154 -1.89 0.55 -15.91
CA PRO A 154 -2.75 -0.60 -16.22
C PRO A 154 -2.70 -1.75 -15.20
N LEU A 155 -1.60 -1.85 -14.45
CA LEU A 155 -1.45 -2.86 -13.38
C LEU A 155 -2.15 -2.47 -12.08
N CYS A 156 -2.65 -1.24 -11.92
CA CYS A 156 -3.43 -0.83 -10.76
C CYS A 156 -4.77 -1.55 -10.73
N GLN A 157 -4.91 -2.53 -9.84
CA GLN A 157 -6.13 -3.32 -9.68
C GLN A 157 -6.91 -2.95 -8.42
N ARG A 158 -6.25 -2.38 -7.40
CA ARG A 158 -6.85 -2.15 -6.08
C ARG A 158 -6.38 -0.85 -5.45
N ILE A 159 -7.25 -0.27 -4.61
CA ILE A 159 -6.95 0.89 -3.78
C ILE A 159 -7.54 0.63 -2.40
N PHE A 160 -6.70 0.51 -1.37
CA PHE A 160 -7.11 0.66 0.01
C PHE A 160 -7.16 2.16 0.33
N LEU A 161 -8.35 2.65 0.62
CA LEU A 161 -8.59 4.03 1.00
C LEU A 161 -9.11 4.08 2.43
N THR A 162 -8.37 4.73 3.32
CA THR A 162 -8.94 5.22 4.58
C THR A 162 -9.57 6.58 4.31
N SER A 163 -10.90 6.62 4.22
CA SER A 163 -11.67 7.85 3.97
C SER A 163 -11.83 8.61 5.28
N VAL A 164 -11.04 9.67 5.48
CA VAL A 164 -10.96 10.45 6.72
C VAL A 164 -11.89 11.67 6.65
N GLN A 165 -12.67 11.86 7.71
CA GLN A 165 -13.45 13.06 7.99
C GLN A 165 -12.79 13.80 9.15
N SER A 166 -12.50 15.08 8.93
CA SER A 166 -11.93 15.96 9.95
C SER A 166 -13.04 16.79 10.61
N PRO A 167 -12.94 17.08 11.92
CA PRO A 167 -13.89 17.96 12.59
C PRO A 167 -13.77 19.43 12.13
N THR A 168 -12.65 19.80 11.50
CA THR A 168 -12.37 21.16 11.02
C THR A 168 -11.76 21.11 9.63
N ALA A 169 -11.84 22.21 8.88
CA ALA A 169 -11.10 22.32 7.63
C ALA A 169 -9.58 22.22 7.90
N ILE A 170 -8.88 21.45 7.07
CA ILE A 170 -7.42 21.29 7.10
C ILE A 170 -6.88 21.73 5.74
N GLU A 171 -5.95 22.68 5.74
CA GLU A 171 -5.21 23.06 4.53
C GLU A 171 -4.19 21.97 4.19
N CYS A 172 -4.24 21.49 2.95
CA CYS A 172 -3.34 20.47 2.42
C CYS A 172 -2.61 21.01 1.20
N ASP A 173 -1.35 20.59 1.03
CA ASP A 173 -0.51 20.89 -0.13
C ASP A 173 -0.26 19.66 -1.02
N ALA A 174 -0.66 18.47 -0.54
CA ALA A 174 -0.56 17.21 -1.24
C ALA A 174 -1.93 16.52 -1.26
N PHE A 175 -2.32 16.06 -2.45
CA PHE A 175 -3.63 15.44 -2.69
C PHE A 175 -3.49 14.08 -3.37
N PHE A 176 -4.35 13.15 -2.98
CA PHE A 176 -4.61 11.93 -3.72
C PHE A 176 -5.50 12.25 -4.93
N PRO A 177 -5.19 11.73 -6.13
CA PRO A 177 -6.02 11.93 -7.31
C PRO A 177 -7.44 11.37 -7.11
N SER A 178 -8.43 11.99 -7.75
CA SER A 178 -9.80 11.47 -7.76
C SER A 178 -9.84 10.08 -8.40
N ILE A 179 -10.50 9.13 -7.74
CA ILE A 179 -10.64 7.76 -8.24
C ILE A 179 -11.64 7.75 -9.40
N PRO A 180 -11.25 7.32 -10.62
CA PRO A 180 -12.16 7.27 -11.76
C PRO A 180 -13.25 6.22 -11.54
N LYS A 181 -14.48 6.66 -11.32
CA LYS A 181 -15.64 5.80 -11.01
C LYS A 181 -16.07 4.91 -12.19
N ASP A 182 -15.66 5.24 -13.40
CA ASP A 182 -15.81 4.43 -14.61
C ASP A 182 -14.81 3.26 -14.66
N LYS A 183 -13.75 3.30 -13.85
CA LYS A 183 -12.68 2.28 -13.83
C LYS A 183 -12.60 1.52 -12.52
N PHE A 184 -13.08 2.10 -11.42
CA PHE A 184 -13.01 1.50 -10.09
C PHE A 184 -14.35 1.59 -9.38
N GLN A 185 -14.67 0.54 -8.63
CA GLN A 185 -15.85 0.46 -7.78
C GLN A 185 -15.47 0.08 -6.35
N ILE A 186 -16.28 0.48 -5.37
CA ILE A 186 -16.11 0.06 -3.98
C ILE A 186 -16.47 -1.43 -3.87
N ALA A 187 -15.59 -2.22 -3.27
CA ALA A 187 -15.80 -3.62 -2.98
C ALA A 187 -16.68 -3.81 -1.74
N SER A 188 -17.31 -4.97 -1.63
CA SER A 188 -18.12 -5.30 -0.45
C SER A 188 -17.28 -5.38 0.83
N PRO A 189 -17.86 -5.14 2.02
CA PRO A 189 -17.16 -5.33 3.29
C PRO A 189 -16.58 -6.74 3.48
N GLY A 190 -17.22 -7.77 2.92
CA GLY A 190 -16.71 -9.14 2.94
C GLY A 190 -15.45 -9.31 2.10
N GLU A 191 -15.40 -8.69 0.92
CA GLU A 191 -14.21 -8.70 0.07
C GLU A 191 -13.05 -7.89 0.68
N LEU A 192 -13.35 -6.73 1.28
CA LEU A 192 -12.37 -5.95 2.06
C LEU A 192 -11.73 -6.83 3.14
N ARG A 193 -12.53 -7.48 4.01
CA ARG A 193 -11.99 -8.35 5.08
C ARG A 193 -11.22 -9.54 4.53
N ARG A 194 -11.65 -10.12 3.41
CA ARG A 194 -10.95 -11.24 2.77
C ARG A 194 -9.53 -10.84 2.35
N ILE A 195 -9.35 -9.62 1.81
CA ILE A 195 -8.06 -9.16 1.27
C ILE A 195 -7.21 -8.48 2.35
N ALA A 196 -7.81 -7.70 3.25
CA ALA A 196 -7.11 -7.00 4.33
C ALA A 196 -6.83 -7.87 5.58
N GLY A 197 -7.44 -9.04 5.67
CA GLY A 197 -7.37 -9.94 6.83
C GLY A 197 -8.54 -9.77 7.81
N SER A 198 -8.79 -10.79 8.64
CA SER A 198 -9.96 -10.85 9.55
C SER A 198 -9.94 -9.78 10.64
N LYS A 199 -8.77 -9.22 10.96
CA LYS A 199 -8.58 -8.11 11.90
C LYS A 199 -8.96 -6.73 11.34
N CYS A 200 -9.33 -6.62 10.05
CA CYS A 200 -9.79 -5.36 9.46
C CYS A 200 -11.05 -4.85 10.18
N PRO A 201 -11.01 -3.65 10.80
CA PRO A 201 -12.18 -3.08 11.46
C PRO A 201 -13.33 -2.88 10.47
N SER A 202 -14.56 -3.10 10.94
CA SER A 202 -15.76 -2.89 10.13
C SER A 202 -16.45 -1.58 10.52
N GLY A 203 -17.01 -0.89 9.52
CA GLY A 203 -17.75 0.36 9.70
C GLY A 203 -16.86 1.54 10.08
N THR A 204 -17.52 2.62 10.50
CA THR A 204 -16.87 3.89 10.88
C THR A 204 -16.09 3.75 12.18
N GLN A 205 -14.84 4.22 12.15
CA GLN A 205 -13.97 4.37 13.29
C GLN A 205 -13.99 5.83 13.76
N SER A 206 -13.79 6.06 15.06
CA SER A 206 -13.66 7.40 15.63
C SER A 206 -12.40 7.45 16.50
N GLU A 207 -11.48 8.38 16.20
CA GLU A 207 -10.22 8.52 16.93
C GLU A 207 -9.77 9.98 16.94
N LYS A 208 -9.52 10.53 18.14
CA LYS A 208 -8.99 11.90 18.33
C LYS A 208 -9.79 12.99 17.59
N GLY A 209 -11.11 12.85 17.57
CA GLY A 209 -12.02 13.81 16.93
C GLY A 209 -12.19 13.60 15.42
N PHE A 210 -11.43 12.71 14.79
CA PHE A 210 -11.63 12.30 13.40
C PHE A 210 -12.57 11.10 13.35
N THR A 211 -13.33 10.98 12.26
CA THR A 211 -14.00 9.74 11.89
C THR A 211 -13.42 9.23 10.57
N TYR A 212 -13.33 7.92 10.40
CA TYR A 212 -12.81 7.35 9.16
C TYR A 212 -13.36 5.96 8.89
N GLU A 213 -13.37 5.57 7.62
CA GLU A 213 -13.78 4.25 7.18
C GLU A 213 -12.69 3.63 6.28
N PHE A 214 -12.42 2.35 6.47
CA PHE A 214 -11.56 1.58 5.58
C PHE A 214 -12.37 1.09 4.39
N GLN A 215 -11.92 1.43 3.19
CA GLN A 215 -12.55 1.07 1.93
C GLN A 215 -11.56 0.32 1.05
N LEU A 216 -12.09 -0.64 0.28
CA LEU A 216 -11.35 -1.26 -0.81
C LEU A 216 -12.05 -0.87 -2.11
N TRP A 217 -11.31 -0.30 -3.05
CA TRP A 217 -11.75 -0.09 -4.42
C TRP A 217 -11.07 -1.11 -5.32
N THR A 218 -11.83 -1.71 -6.23
CA THR A 218 -11.31 -2.69 -7.21
C THR A 218 -11.57 -2.20 -8.62
N ARG A 219 -10.62 -2.49 -9.52
CA ARG A 219 -10.78 -2.16 -10.94
C ARG A 219 -11.95 -2.95 -11.51
N ILE A 220 -12.81 -2.27 -12.27
CA ILE A 220 -13.96 -2.87 -12.95
C ILE A 220 -13.40 -3.77 -14.06
N SER A 221 -13.71 -5.07 -13.99
CA SER A 221 -13.35 -6.02 -15.03
C SER A 221 -14.11 -5.70 -16.32
N PRO A 222 -13.47 -5.70 -17.50
CA PRO A 222 -14.16 -5.45 -18.78
C PRO A 222 -15.26 -6.45 -19.16
N SER A 223 -15.49 -7.51 -18.39
CA SER A 223 -16.48 -8.56 -18.70
C SER A 223 -17.70 -8.48 -17.79
N LEU A 224 -18.68 -7.70 -18.23
CA LEU A 224 -20.14 -7.83 -18.04
C LEU A 224 -20.92 -6.63 -18.62
N ALA A 225 -20.28 -5.76 -19.41
CA ALA A 225 -20.97 -4.81 -20.27
C ALA A 225 -21.36 -5.46 -21.62
N LYS A 226 -22.15 -6.54 -21.58
CA LYS A 226 -22.99 -7.02 -22.69
C LYS A 226 -24.14 -7.82 -22.10
N GLY A 227 -25.32 -7.21 -22.12
CA GLY A 227 -26.60 -7.77 -21.68
C GLY A 227 -27.69 -6.70 -21.80
N GLU A 228 -27.81 -6.12 -22.99
CA GLU A 228 -29.10 -5.61 -23.50
C GLU A 228 -29.83 -6.78 -24.14
#